data_AF-A0A3S0KWR9-F1
#
_entry.id   AF-A0A3S0KWR9-F1
#
_cell.length_a   1.000
_cell.length_b   1.000
_cell.length_c   1.000
_cell.angle_alpha   90.00
_cell.angle_beta   90.00
_cell.angle_gamma   90.00
#
_symmetry.space_group_name_H-M   'P 1'
#
loop_
_entity.id
_entity.type
_entity.pdbx_description
1 polymer ?
#
loop_
_entity_poly.entity_id
_entity_poly.type
_entity_poly.pdbx_seq_one_letter_code
_entity_poly.pdbx_strand_id
1 'polypeptide(L)'
;MSNKIIVGSEEWCALPGLGIKAVKARVDSGAKTSSLHAINISTFKREDGTWVCYEVHPLQGSRKVTLQCESKLIDRRVVKSSNGETEKRFVVREQLHLGEQSWEIELTLTNRANMGYRMLLGREAMGQKILVDPSATCCLGEMSAEQVDEFYGKLVVPSSGLKIGLLASNPDLYSNKRIMEAGQQRGHEMYFLNVKQCYMKLDASEPEVHYRGGRILNDLDAVIPRIRPSMTFYGCALTRHFESLGVMALNNSEAITQSRDKLFSLQLLQKNNLDIPTSGFANSPADTTDLIDMVGGAPLIVKLLEGTQGKGVVLAETRKAAESVINAFKSLKANLLVQEFIKEAQGKDLRCFVIDGKIVASIERTAAPGEFRANIHQGGTASIVQVTPEEKKLAIKAAKTMGLQVAGVDIIRSSKGPLLLEINSSPGLEGIEAATGIDVAASMIDSIEKKLGWKK
;
A
#
# COMPACT_ATOMS: atom_id res chain seq x y z
N MET A 1 24.68 -13.30 -42.08
CA MET A 1 24.45 -12.75 -40.72
C MET A 1 22.96 -12.83 -40.46
N SER A 2 22.52 -13.48 -39.38
CA SER A 2 21.08 -13.57 -39.07
C SER A 2 20.54 -12.15 -38.81
N ASN A 3 19.40 -11.83 -39.41
CA ASN A 3 18.75 -10.53 -39.29
C ASN A 3 18.14 -10.41 -37.88
N LYS A 4 18.96 -9.97 -36.91
CA LYS A 4 18.51 -9.78 -35.52
C LYS A 4 17.62 -8.55 -35.43
N ILE A 5 16.50 -8.66 -34.71
CA ILE A 5 15.64 -7.52 -34.42
C ILE A 5 16.28 -6.66 -33.33
N ILE A 6 16.18 -5.34 -33.49
CA ILE A 6 16.61 -4.39 -32.47
C ILE A 6 15.41 -4.10 -31.57
N VAL A 7 15.61 -4.24 -30.27
CA VAL A 7 14.61 -3.96 -29.23
C VAL A 7 15.16 -2.95 -28.25
N GLY A 8 14.30 -2.15 -27.65
CA GLY A 8 14.64 -1.23 -26.58
C GLY A 8 14.77 -1.93 -25.22
N SER A 9 14.93 -1.12 -24.18
CA SER A 9 14.89 -1.57 -22.77
C SER A 9 13.51 -2.08 -22.33
N GLU A 10 12.45 -1.72 -23.07
CA GLU A 10 11.07 -2.14 -22.89
C GLU A 10 10.45 -2.44 -24.25
N GLU A 11 9.60 -3.46 -24.33
CA GLU A 11 8.84 -3.77 -25.54
C GLU A 11 7.43 -4.27 -25.23
N TRP A 12 6.52 -4.05 -26.18
CA TRP A 12 5.21 -4.69 -26.18
C TRP A 12 5.28 -6.05 -26.86
N CYS A 13 4.73 -7.07 -26.21
CA CYS A 13 4.64 -8.41 -26.79
C CYS A 13 3.29 -9.06 -26.53
N ALA A 14 3.00 -10.14 -27.25
CA ALA A 14 1.81 -10.96 -27.06
C ALA A 14 2.18 -12.41 -26.77
N LEU A 15 1.33 -13.08 -25.99
CA LEU A 15 1.38 -14.50 -25.69
C LEU A 15 0.01 -15.10 -26.09
N PRO A 16 -0.21 -15.38 -27.39
CA PRO A 16 -1.53 -15.77 -27.90
C PRO A 16 -2.06 -17.07 -27.28
N GLY A 17 -1.19 -18.01 -26.91
CA GLY A 17 -1.60 -19.24 -26.22
C GLY A 17 -2.29 -19.00 -24.87
N LEU A 18 -1.99 -17.85 -24.24
CA LEU A 18 -2.59 -17.40 -22.98
C LEU A 18 -3.73 -16.40 -23.15
N GLY A 19 -4.09 -16.05 -24.40
CA GLY A 19 -5.03 -14.96 -24.68
C GLY A 19 -4.49 -13.56 -24.35
N ILE A 20 -3.20 -13.43 -24.07
CA ILE A 20 -2.54 -12.13 -23.80
C ILE A 20 -2.20 -11.50 -25.14
N LYS A 21 -2.99 -10.52 -25.55
CA LYS A 21 -2.80 -9.81 -26.83
C LYS A 21 -1.75 -8.69 -26.77
N ALA A 22 -1.48 -8.17 -25.58
CA ALA A 22 -0.54 -7.09 -25.33
C ALA A 22 -0.08 -7.07 -23.86
N VAL A 23 1.21 -7.27 -23.60
CA VAL A 23 1.85 -7.11 -22.29
C VAL A 23 3.15 -6.35 -22.48
N LYS A 24 3.41 -5.38 -21.61
CA LYS A 24 4.69 -4.65 -21.63
C LYS A 24 5.75 -5.45 -20.88
N ALA A 25 6.77 -5.87 -21.60
CA ALA A 25 7.91 -6.62 -21.07
C ALA A 25 9.13 -5.71 -20.91
N ARG A 26 9.86 -5.87 -19.81
CA ARG A 26 11.21 -5.31 -19.69
C ARG A 26 12.20 -6.30 -20.28
N VAL A 27 13.06 -5.80 -21.16
CA VAL A 27 14.14 -6.58 -21.75
C VAL A 27 15.29 -6.63 -20.75
N ASP A 28 15.58 -7.82 -20.23
CA ASP A 28 16.52 -7.99 -19.13
C ASP A 28 17.58 -9.05 -19.51
N SER A 29 18.71 -8.57 -20.01
CA SER A 29 19.86 -9.42 -20.34
C SER A 29 20.57 -9.97 -19.10
N GLY A 30 20.27 -9.46 -17.89
CA GLY A 30 20.73 -10.06 -16.64
C GLY A 30 19.96 -11.32 -16.27
N ALA A 31 18.66 -11.37 -16.62
CA ALA A 31 17.82 -12.53 -16.37
C ALA A 31 18.15 -13.70 -17.31
N LYS A 32 18.37 -14.90 -16.75
CA LYS A 32 18.56 -16.13 -17.53
C LYS A 32 17.26 -16.53 -18.23
N THR A 33 16.20 -16.75 -17.46
CA THR A 33 14.87 -17.15 -17.92
C THR A 33 13.90 -15.98 -17.93
N SER A 34 12.95 -15.98 -18.86
CA SER A 34 11.83 -15.04 -18.85
C SER A 34 10.87 -15.32 -17.69
N SER A 35 10.12 -14.30 -17.28
CA SER A 35 9.11 -14.45 -16.21
C SER A 35 7.84 -13.69 -16.51
N LEU A 36 6.69 -14.25 -16.15
CA LEU A 36 5.37 -13.66 -16.30
C LEU A 36 4.70 -13.49 -14.93
N HIS A 37 4.05 -12.35 -14.72
CA HIS A 37 3.21 -12.08 -13.57
C HIS A 37 2.03 -13.05 -13.55
N ALA A 38 1.99 -13.90 -12.54
CA ALA A 38 0.89 -14.82 -12.31
C ALA A 38 0.53 -14.85 -10.82
N ILE A 39 -0.76 -14.93 -10.52
CA ILE A 39 -1.31 -15.11 -9.17
C ILE A 39 -2.27 -16.30 -9.15
N ASN A 40 -2.71 -16.72 -7.96
CA ASN A 40 -3.63 -17.85 -7.78
C ASN A 40 -3.17 -19.14 -8.48
N ILE A 41 -1.85 -19.37 -8.52
CA ILE A 41 -1.25 -20.49 -9.24
C ILE A 41 -1.56 -21.80 -8.51
N SER A 42 -2.24 -22.72 -9.19
CA SER A 42 -2.58 -24.05 -8.69
C SER A 42 -2.27 -25.13 -9.72
N THR A 43 -1.86 -26.31 -9.27
CA THR A 43 -1.58 -27.45 -10.16
C THR A 43 -2.73 -28.44 -10.17
N PHE A 44 -3.04 -29.00 -11.33
CA PHE A 44 -4.03 -30.07 -11.49
C PHE A 44 -3.55 -31.10 -12.53
N LYS A 45 -4.22 -32.25 -12.62
CA LYS A 45 -3.87 -33.32 -13.57
C LYS A 45 -4.90 -33.38 -14.71
N ARG A 46 -4.41 -33.56 -15.94
CA ARG A 46 -5.17 -33.94 -17.13
C ARG A 46 -4.62 -35.26 -17.67
N GLU A 47 -5.30 -35.86 -18.63
CA GLU A 47 -4.88 -37.14 -19.26
C GLU A 47 -3.46 -37.06 -19.85
N ASP A 48 -3.04 -35.89 -20.33
CA ASP A 48 -1.75 -35.68 -20.98
C ASP A 48 -0.65 -35.18 -20.03
N GLY A 49 -0.91 -35.04 -18.72
CA GLY A 49 0.10 -34.70 -17.71
C GLY A 49 -0.36 -33.71 -16.64
N THR A 50 0.61 -33.06 -15.99
CA THR A 50 0.35 -32.04 -14.97
C THR A 50 0.21 -30.67 -15.62
N TRP A 51 -0.82 -29.92 -15.23
CA TRP A 51 -1.14 -28.58 -15.69
C TRP A 51 -1.10 -27.59 -14.53
N VAL A 52 -0.96 -26.31 -14.86
CA VAL A 52 -1.07 -25.19 -13.94
C VAL A 52 -2.19 -24.26 -14.41
N CYS A 53 -3.08 -23.87 -13.49
CA CYS A 53 -4.08 -22.81 -13.67
C CYS A 53 -3.64 -21.59 -12.86
N TYR A 54 -3.77 -20.40 -13.43
CA TYR A 54 -3.30 -19.16 -12.84
C TYR A 54 -3.96 -17.93 -13.47
N GLU A 55 -3.94 -16.83 -12.75
CA GLU A 55 -4.47 -15.54 -13.20
C GLU A 55 -3.35 -14.60 -13.60
N VAL A 56 -3.52 -13.91 -14.74
CA VAL A 56 -2.58 -12.91 -15.25
C VAL A 56 -3.26 -11.55 -15.35
N HIS A 57 -2.60 -10.52 -14.80
CA HIS A 57 -2.90 -9.13 -15.11
C HIS A 57 -1.91 -8.62 -16.16
N PRO A 58 -2.30 -8.52 -17.44
CA PRO A 58 -1.35 -8.18 -18.52
C PRO A 58 -0.96 -6.70 -18.52
N LEU A 59 -1.79 -5.82 -17.93
CA LEU A 59 -1.58 -4.38 -17.95
C LEU A 59 -0.71 -3.92 -16.76
N GLN A 60 0.22 -3.03 -17.07
CA GLN A 60 1.11 -2.41 -16.11
C GLN A 60 0.31 -1.52 -15.15
N GLY A 61 0.55 -1.68 -13.85
CA GLY A 61 -0.11 -0.87 -12.82
C GLY A 61 -1.64 -0.95 -12.80
N SER A 62 -2.24 -1.95 -13.44
CA SER A 62 -3.69 -2.19 -13.45
C SER A 62 -3.98 -3.66 -13.15
N ARG A 63 -5.06 -3.91 -12.42
CA ARG A 63 -5.65 -5.25 -12.22
C ARG A 63 -7.00 -5.39 -12.92
N LYS A 64 -7.42 -4.39 -13.71
CA LYS A 64 -8.75 -4.35 -14.34
C LYS A 64 -8.98 -5.53 -15.27
N VAL A 65 -7.94 -5.90 -16.01
CA VAL A 65 -7.95 -7.05 -16.92
C VAL A 65 -7.33 -8.22 -16.18
N THR A 66 -8.13 -9.27 -15.96
CA THR A 66 -7.67 -10.54 -15.39
C THR A 66 -7.95 -11.64 -16.41
N LEU A 67 -6.89 -12.33 -16.83
CA LEU A 67 -6.99 -13.48 -17.73
C LEU A 67 -6.79 -14.74 -16.91
N GLN A 68 -7.74 -15.67 -17.00
CA GLN A 68 -7.59 -17.02 -16.49
C GLN A 68 -6.82 -17.83 -17.53
N CYS A 69 -5.67 -18.34 -17.13
CA CYS A 69 -4.73 -19.02 -18.00
C CYS A 69 -4.48 -20.44 -17.49
N GLU A 70 -4.33 -21.38 -18.43
CA GLU A 70 -3.95 -22.74 -18.13
C GLU A 70 -2.84 -23.17 -19.08
N SER A 71 -1.76 -23.72 -18.53
CA SER A 71 -0.65 -24.23 -19.33
C SER A 71 -0.17 -25.57 -18.78
N LYS A 72 0.37 -26.40 -19.68
CA LYS A 72 1.03 -27.64 -19.28
C LYS A 72 2.31 -27.32 -18.50
N LEU A 73 2.49 -27.97 -17.35
CA LEU A 73 3.68 -27.78 -16.53
C LEU A 73 4.85 -28.54 -17.17
N ILE A 74 5.89 -27.82 -17.61
CA ILE A 74 7.06 -28.44 -18.23
C ILE A 74 8.20 -28.69 -17.25
N ASP A 75 8.37 -27.83 -16.23
CA ASP A 75 9.45 -27.93 -15.25
C ASP A 75 9.13 -27.11 -13.98
N ARG A 76 9.89 -27.33 -12.90
CA ARG A 76 9.93 -26.44 -11.73
C ARG A 76 11.36 -25.98 -11.48
N ARG A 77 11.63 -24.70 -11.70
CA ARG A 77 12.98 -24.14 -11.57
C ARG A 77 13.13 -23.32 -10.30
N VAL A 78 14.28 -23.50 -9.67
CA VAL A 78 14.72 -22.65 -8.57
C VAL A 78 15.37 -21.42 -9.17
N VAL A 79 14.76 -20.25 -8.97
CA VAL A 79 15.22 -18.98 -9.49
C VAL A 79 15.69 -18.11 -8.33
N LYS A 80 16.92 -17.60 -8.41
CA LYS A 80 17.47 -16.64 -7.46
C LYS A 80 17.28 -15.23 -8.02
N SER A 81 16.60 -14.37 -7.29
CA SER A 81 16.39 -12.97 -7.66
C SER A 81 17.68 -12.16 -7.46
N SER A 82 17.73 -10.96 -8.05
CA SER A 82 18.79 -9.97 -7.82
C SER A 82 18.94 -9.60 -6.34
N ASN A 83 17.89 -9.78 -5.54
CA ASN A 83 17.85 -9.45 -4.13
C ASN A 83 18.32 -10.61 -3.24
N GLY A 84 18.79 -11.71 -3.82
CA GLY A 84 19.34 -12.86 -3.10
C GLY A 84 18.29 -13.91 -2.68
N GLU A 85 17.00 -13.58 -2.74
CA GLU A 85 15.91 -14.51 -2.44
C GLU A 85 15.80 -15.60 -3.51
N THR A 86 15.49 -16.81 -3.06
CA THR A 86 15.38 -17.99 -3.91
C THR A 86 13.95 -18.50 -3.89
N GLU A 87 13.36 -18.68 -5.07
CA GLU A 87 11.96 -19.07 -5.25
C GLU A 87 11.87 -20.26 -6.22
N LYS A 88 11.04 -21.25 -5.90
CA LYS A 88 10.73 -22.36 -6.82
C LYS A 88 9.53 -21.98 -7.68
N ARG A 89 9.77 -21.78 -8.97
CA ARG A 89 8.77 -21.30 -9.93
C ARG A 89 8.34 -22.40 -10.89
N PHE A 90 7.06 -22.39 -11.25
CA PHE A 90 6.52 -23.24 -12.32
C PHE A 90 7.00 -22.70 -13.67
N VAL A 91 7.40 -23.61 -14.56
CA VAL A 91 7.82 -23.27 -15.92
C VAL A 91 6.75 -23.75 -16.88
N VAL A 92 6.31 -22.86 -17.75
CA VAL A 92 5.39 -23.13 -18.85
C VAL A 92 6.04 -22.74 -20.17
N ARG A 93 5.50 -23.24 -21.27
CA ARG A 93 6.00 -22.99 -22.61
C ARG A 93 4.93 -22.26 -23.39
N GLU A 94 5.29 -21.15 -24.01
CA GLU A 94 4.36 -20.29 -24.73
C GLU A 94 4.99 -19.72 -25.98
N GLN A 95 4.15 -19.38 -26.96
CA GLN A 95 4.58 -18.68 -28.15
C GLN A 95 4.70 -17.18 -27.84
N LEU A 96 5.89 -16.60 -27.98
CA LEU A 96 6.11 -15.16 -27.89
C LEU A 96 5.91 -14.53 -29.26
N HIS A 97 5.07 -13.51 -29.35
CA HIS A 97 4.95 -12.63 -30.50
C HIS A 97 5.57 -11.28 -30.14
N LEU A 98 6.63 -10.88 -30.86
CA LEU A 98 7.38 -9.65 -30.62
C LEU A 98 7.65 -8.95 -31.96
N GLY A 99 6.97 -7.83 -32.20
CA GLY A 99 6.90 -7.22 -33.53
C GLY A 99 6.32 -8.20 -34.56
N GLU A 100 7.01 -8.38 -35.69
CA GLU A 100 6.64 -9.33 -36.73
C GLU A 100 7.17 -10.76 -36.49
N GLN A 101 7.95 -10.97 -35.42
CA GLN A 101 8.57 -12.27 -35.14
C GLN A 101 7.79 -13.06 -34.10
N SER A 102 7.78 -14.38 -34.28
CA SER A 102 7.14 -15.31 -33.36
C SER A 102 8.02 -16.54 -33.11
N TRP A 103 8.26 -16.88 -31.84
CA TRP A 103 8.97 -18.11 -31.47
C TRP A 103 8.58 -18.60 -30.08
N GLU A 104 8.84 -19.87 -29.81
CA GLU A 104 8.55 -20.51 -28.53
C GLU A 104 9.55 -20.08 -27.45
N ILE A 105 9.04 -19.78 -26.26
CA ILE A 105 9.84 -19.42 -25.09
C ILE A 105 9.38 -20.18 -23.85
N GLU A 106 10.27 -20.30 -22.87
CA GLU A 106 9.91 -20.76 -21.53
C GLU A 106 9.65 -19.56 -20.61
N LEU A 107 8.54 -19.62 -19.88
CA LEU A 107 8.11 -18.61 -18.93
C LEU A 107 8.07 -19.19 -17.53
N THR A 108 8.75 -18.53 -16.60
CA THR A 108 8.57 -18.80 -15.18
C THR A 108 7.37 -18.00 -14.65
N LEU A 109 6.44 -18.67 -13.98
CA LEU A 109 5.27 -18.04 -13.35
C LEU A 109 5.62 -17.59 -11.93
N THR A 110 5.39 -16.30 -11.63
CA THR A 110 5.70 -15.73 -10.31
C THR A 110 4.87 -14.47 -10.03
N ASN A 111 4.62 -14.19 -8.75
CA ASN A 111 3.88 -13.00 -8.37
C ASN A 111 4.76 -11.74 -8.45
N ARG A 112 4.72 -11.09 -9.61
CA ARG A 112 5.42 -9.82 -9.87
C ARG A 112 4.60 -8.56 -9.54
N ALA A 113 3.57 -8.61 -8.69
CA ALA A 113 2.66 -7.48 -8.47
C ALA A 113 3.33 -6.19 -7.98
N ASN A 114 4.43 -6.31 -7.25
CA ASN A 114 5.21 -5.18 -6.72
C ASN A 114 6.49 -4.92 -7.51
N MET A 115 6.66 -5.61 -8.64
CA MET A 115 7.80 -5.42 -9.53
C MET A 115 7.34 -4.53 -10.69
N GLY A 116 8.21 -3.63 -11.16
CA GLY A 116 7.83 -2.61 -12.15
C GLY A 116 7.30 -3.16 -13.49
N TYR A 117 7.47 -4.45 -13.81
CA TYR A 117 6.99 -5.06 -15.04
C TYR A 117 6.28 -6.40 -14.83
N ARG A 118 5.10 -6.53 -15.45
CA ARG A 118 4.31 -7.77 -15.53
C ARG A 118 5.06 -8.88 -16.25
N MET A 119 6.01 -8.57 -17.14
CA MET A 119 6.83 -9.57 -17.81
C MET A 119 8.31 -9.14 -17.88
N LEU A 120 9.22 -10.11 -17.74
CA LEU A 120 10.63 -9.98 -18.09
C LEU A 120 10.94 -10.87 -19.28
N LEU A 121 11.66 -10.32 -20.24
CA LEU A 121 12.24 -11.06 -21.35
C LEU A 121 13.72 -11.34 -21.05
N GLY A 122 14.02 -12.61 -20.73
CA GLY A 122 15.37 -13.06 -20.35
C GLY A 122 16.21 -13.51 -21.55
N ARG A 123 17.49 -13.78 -21.30
CA ARG A 123 18.49 -14.16 -22.33
C ARG A 123 18.14 -15.42 -23.11
N GLU A 124 17.53 -16.43 -22.49
CA GLU A 124 17.14 -17.66 -23.19
C GLU A 124 16.05 -17.40 -24.23
N ALA A 125 15.11 -16.50 -23.94
CA ALA A 125 14.10 -16.08 -24.90
C ALA A 125 14.68 -15.19 -26.01
N MET A 126 15.63 -14.30 -25.69
CA MET A 126 16.30 -13.43 -26.67
C MET A 126 17.19 -14.23 -27.64
N GLY A 127 17.98 -15.16 -27.11
CA GLY A 127 18.90 -16.00 -27.86
C GLY A 127 19.74 -15.24 -28.89
N GLN A 128 19.83 -15.78 -30.10
CA GLN A 128 20.50 -15.13 -31.24
C GLN A 128 19.55 -14.28 -32.10
N LYS A 129 18.32 -13.98 -31.62
CA LYS A 129 17.28 -13.29 -32.39
C LYS A 129 17.26 -11.79 -32.15
N ILE A 130 17.70 -11.34 -30.97
CA ILE A 130 17.53 -9.97 -30.49
C ILE A 130 18.87 -9.25 -30.31
N LEU A 131 18.90 -7.96 -30.64
CA LEU A 131 19.89 -6.97 -30.21
C LEU A 131 19.19 -5.93 -29.34
N VAL A 132 19.78 -5.61 -28.18
CA VAL A 132 19.17 -4.68 -27.22
C VAL A 132 19.84 -3.31 -27.36
N ASP A 133 19.06 -2.29 -27.67
CA ASP A 133 19.42 -0.89 -27.52
C ASP A 133 18.96 -0.41 -26.13
N PRO A 134 19.89 -0.23 -25.17
CA PRO A 134 19.53 0.17 -23.81
C PRO A 134 19.05 1.63 -23.72
N SER A 135 19.28 2.45 -24.74
CA SER A 135 18.91 3.87 -24.77
C SER A 135 17.51 4.11 -25.32
N ALA A 136 16.95 3.12 -26.02
CA ALA A 136 15.63 3.19 -26.64
C ALA A 136 14.57 2.42 -25.83
N THR A 137 13.30 2.69 -26.14
CA THR A 137 12.13 1.98 -25.62
C THR A 137 11.14 1.75 -26.76
N CYS A 138 10.48 0.59 -26.77
CA CYS A 138 9.44 0.23 -27.73
C CYS A 138 9.90 0.41 -29.19
N CYS A 139 11.09 -0.10 -29.55
CA CYS A 139 11.66 0.00 -30.89
C CYS A 139 10.78 -0.68 -31.95
N LEU A 140 9.95 -1.63 -31.53
CA LEU A 140 9.04 -2.36 -32.40
C LEU A 140 7.62 -1.74 -32.46
N GLY A 141 7.45 -0.56 -31.87
CA GLY A 141 6.20 0.19 -31.84
C GLY A 141 5.67 0.39 -30.42
N GLU A 142 5.15 1.58 -30.15
CA GLU A 142 4.36 1.83 -28.96
C GLU A 142 2.89 1.47 -29.20
N MET A 143 2.24 0.92 -28.17
CA MET A 143 0.80 0.72 -28.17
C MET A 143 0.13 1.90 -27.47
N SER A 144 -0.80 2.55 -28.14
CA SER A 144 -1.61 3.61 -27.53
C SER A 144 -2.59 3.03 -26.50
N ALA A 145 -3.09 3.88 -25.60
CA ALA A 145 -4.09 3.45 -24.61
C ALA A 145 -5.36 2.89 -25.29
N GLU A 146 -5.75 3.46 -26.43
CA GLU A 146 -6.90 3.03 -27.21
C GLU A 146 -6.70 1.64 -27.81
N GLN A 147 -5.50 1.33 -28.31
CA GLN A 147 -5.18 0.00 -28.84
C GLN A 147 -5.19 -1.06 -27.73
N VAL A 148 -4.66 -0.71 -26.56
CA VAL A 148 -4.71 -1.58 -25.38
C VAL A 148 -6.15 -1.82 -24.93
N ASP A 149 -6.97 -0.78 -24.93
CA ASP A 149 -8.41 -0.85 -24.62
C ASP A 149 -9.18 -1.68 -25.65
N GLU A 150 -8.80 -1.66 -26.93
CA GLU A 150 -9.41 -2.50 -27.96
C GLU A 150 -9.12 -3.99 -27.72
N PHE A 151 -7.90 -4.32 -27.28
CA PHE A 151 -7.51 -5.71 -27.05
C PHE A 151 -8.20 -6.37 -25.86
N TYR A 152 -8.38 -5.60 -24.78
CA TYR A 152 -8.90 -6.10 -23.51
C TYR A 152 -10.30 -5.59 -23.16
N GLY A 153 -10.89 -4.81 -24.07
CA GLY A 153 -12.15 -4.11 -23.87
C GLY A 153 -11.98 -2.88 -22.99
N LYS A 154 -12.67 -1.77 -23.34
CA LYS A 154 -13.07 -0.82 -22.32
C LYS A 154 -13.96 -1.59 -21.35
N LEU A 155 -13.48 -1.84 -20.14
CA LEU A 155 -14.36 -2.02 -19.00
C LEU A 155 -15.05 -0.67 -18.73
N VAL A 156 -15.93 -0.25 -19.63
CA VAL A 156 -17.09 0.54 -19.22
C VAL A 156 -17.98 -0.47 -18.54
N VAL A 157 -17.69 -0.74 -17.27
CA VAL A 157 -18.76 -1.24 -16.41
C VAL A 157 -19.79 -0.12 -16.43
N PRO A 158 -21.01 -0.34 -16.96
CA PRO A 158 -22.06 0.67 -16.81
C PRO A 158 -22.15 0.97 -15.32
N SER A 159 -21.88 2.21 -14.90
CA SER A 159 -21.84 2.55 -13.48
C SER A 159 -23.27 2.60 -12.93
N SER A 160 -23.81 1.44 -12.57
CA SER A 160 -25.00 1.32 -11.72
C SER A 160 -24.64 1.30 -10.23
N GLY A 161 -23.34 1.34 -9.91
CA GLY A 161 -22.84 1.39 -8.55
C GLY A 161 -22.86 2.79 -7.94
N LEU A 162 -22.42 2.85 -6.69
CA LEU A 162 -22.27 4.09 -5.92
C LEU A 162 -21.31 5.08 -6.58
N LYS A 163 -21.52 6.37 -6.31
CA LYS A 163 -20.60 7.47 -6.61
C LYS A 163 -19.67 7.72 -5.44
N ILE A 164 -18.39 7.40 -5.60
CA ILE A 164 -17.41 7.42 -4.51
C ILE A 164 -16.26 8.38 -4.84
N GLY A 165 -16.04 9.37 -3.98
CA GLY A 165 -14.92 10.30 -4.07
C GLY A 165 -13.70 9.84 -3.26
N LEU A 166 -12.52 9.74 -3.88
CA LEU A 166 -11.24 9.57 -3.19
C LEU A 166 -10.60 10.94 -2.94
N LEU A 167 -10.71 11.44 -1.71
CA LEU A 167 -10.21 12.76 -1.33
C LEU A 167 -8.73 12.69 -0.93
N ALA A 168 -7.82 13.05 -1.84
CA ALA A 168 -6.38 12.87 -1.69
C ALA A 168 -5.56 14.01 -2.33
N SER A 169 -4.22 13.94 -2.31
CA SER A 169 -3.37 14.98 -2.92
C SER A 169 -2.53 14.53 -4.11
N ASN A 170 -2.26 13.23 -4.25
CA ASN A 170 -1.43 12.70 -5.33
C ASN A 170 -2.10 11.43 -5.91
N PRO A 171 -2.58 11.46 -7.16
CA PRO A 171 -3.21 10.30 -7.80
C PRO A 171 -2.24 9.17 -8.08
N ASP A 172 -0.93 9.45 -8.16
CA ASP A 172 0.07 8.49 -8.58
C ASP A 172 0.52 7.51 -7.49
N LEU A 173 0.16 7.77 -6.23
CA LEU A 173 0.50 6.89 -5.12
C LEU A 173 -0.22 5.54 -5.25
N TYR A 174 0.52 4.44 -5.01
CA TYR A 174 0.01 3.07 -5.06
C TYR A 174 -1.34 2.90 -4.35
N SER A 175 -1.43 3.37 -3.10
CA SER A 175 -2.66 3.23 -2.30
C SER A 175 -3.87 3.90 -2.96
N ASN A 176 -3.67 5.05 -3.61
CA ASN A 176 -4.76 5.78 -4.24
C ASN A 176 -5.18 5.10 -5.55
N LYS A 177 -4.22 4.66 -6.38
CA LYS A 177 -4.51 3.85 -7.58
C LYS A 177 -5.30 2.60 -7.24
N ARG A 178 -4.85 1.87 -6.22
CA ARG A 178 -5.51 0.65 -5.75
C ARG A 178 -6.95 0.86 -5.30
N ILE A 179 -7.22 1.90 -4.52
CA ILE A 179 -8.59 2.23 -4.09
C ILE A 179 -9.48 2.58 -5.29
N MET A 180 -8.98 3.40 -6.23
CA MET A 180 -9.71 3.76 -7.46
C MET A 180 -10.01 2.54 -8.31
N GLU A 181 -9.03 1.66 -8.52
CA GLU A 181 -9.18 0.41 -9.27
C GLU A 181 -10.18 -0.53 -8.60
N ALA A 182 -10.07 -0.72 -7.28
CA ALA A 182 -10.94 -1.62 -6.53
C ALA A 182 -12.40 -1.17 -6.61
N GLY A 183 -12.68 0.12 -6.51
CA GLY A 183 -14.04 0.64 -6.68
C GLY A 183 -14.56 0.47 -8.11
N GLN A 184 -13.73 0.73 -9.12
CA GLN A 184 -14.09 0.53 -10.53
C GLN A 184 -14.35 -0.94 -10.87
N GLN A 185 -13.52 -1.87 -10.37
CA GLN A 185 -13.71 -3.31 -10.54
C GLN A 185 -15.02 -3.83 -9.91
N ARG A 186 -15.50 -3.14 -8.88
CA ARG A 186 -16.77 -3.44 -8.22
C ARG A 186 -17.98 -2.75 -8.87
N GLY A 187 -17.75 -1.92 -9.89
CA GLY A 187 -18.78 -1.28 -10.70
C GLY A 187 -19.22 0.11 -10.21
N HIS A 188 -18.45 0.72 -9.31
CA HIS A 188 -18.72 2.06 -8.81
C HIS A 188 -18.13 3.16 -9.68
N GLU A 189 -18.76 4.33 -9.63
CA GLU A 189 -18.23 5.53 -10.25
C GLU A 189 -17.24 6.19 -9.30
N MET A 190 -15.95 6.09 -9.64
CA MET A 190 -14.86 6.56 -8.78
C MET A 190 -14.33 7.92 -9.24
N TYR A 191 -14.27 8.89 -8.33
CA TYR A 191 -13.72 10.22 -8.60
C TYR A 191 -12.48 10.49 -7.76
N PHE A 192 -11.35 10.78 -8.41
CA PHE A 192 -10.20 11.30 -7.68
C PHE A 192 -10.38 12.80 -7.43
N LEU A 193 -10.43 13.19 -6.16
CA LEU A 193 -10.67 14.57 -5.75
C LEU A 193 -9.41 15.12 -5.08
N ASN A 194 -8.71 16.03 -5.75
CA ASN A 194 -7.60 16.71 -5.10
C ASN A 194 -8.13 17.63 -3.99
N VAL A 195 -7.71 17.39 -2.74
CA VAL A 195 -8.10 18.17 -1.56
C VAL A 195 -7.99 19.68 -1.79
N LYS A 196 -6.90 20.13 -2.44
CA LYS A 196 -6.65 21.57 -2.68
C LYS A 196 -7.54 22.19 -3.75
N GLN A 197 -8.20 21.37 -4.56
CA GLN A 197 -9.09 21.80 -5.63
C GLN A 197 -10.56 21.74 -5.22
N CYS A 198 -10.84 21.25 -4.01
CA CYS A 198 -12.18 21.28 -3.44
C CYS A 198 -12.37 22.57 -2.64
N TYR A 199 -13.57 23.15 -2.70
CA TYR A 199 -13.99 24.31 -1.89
C TYR A 199 -15.45 24.13 -1.49
N MET A 200 -15.93 24.89 -0.51
CA MET A 200 -17.26 24.69 0.08
C MET A 200 -18.06 25.98 0.16
N LYS A 201 -19.37 25.88 -0.06
CA LYS A 201 -20.37 26.91 0.18
C LYS A 201 -21.01 26.60 1.53
N LEU A 202 -20.75 27.47 2.52
CA LEU A 202 -21.37 27.39 3.84
C LEU A 202 -22.67 28.19 3.81
N ASP A 203 -23.75 27.52 3.46
CA ASP A 203 -25.09 28.08 3.45
C ASP A 203 -26.01 27.25 4.35
N ALA A 204 -26.99 27.91 4.99
CA ALA A 204 -27.89 27.25 5.93
C ALA A 204 -28.92 26.34 5.24
N SER A 205 -29.29 26.68 4.00
CA SER A 205 -30.31 25.98 3.20
C SER A 205 -29.71 25.08 2.12
N GLU A 206 -28.65 25.54 1.47
CA GLU A 206 -28.02 24.90 0.31
C GLU A 206 -26.50 24.79 0.50
N PRO A 207 -26.03 24.04 1.50
CA PRO A 207 -24.60 23.75 1.64
C PRO A 207 -24.10 22.95 0.43
N GLU A 208 -22.91 23.28 -0.07
CA GLU A 208 -22.35 22.62 -1.26
C GLU A 208 -20.86 22.37 -1.12
N VAL A 209 -20.39 21.22 -1.60
CA VAL A 209 -18.98 20.99 -1.89
C VAL A 209 -18.76 21.11 -3.40
N HIS A 210 -17.77 21.90 -3.79
CA HIS A 210 -17.39 22.13 -5.17
C HIS A 210 -16.02 21.54 -5.47
N TYR A 211 -15.82 21.19 -6.73
CA TYR A 211 -14.53 20.90 -7.32
C TYR A 211 -14.15 21.96 -8.35
N ARG A 212 -12.84 22.16 -8.55
CA ARG A 212 -12.30 23.04 -9.60
C ARG A 212 -13.05 22.83 -10.92
N GLY A 213 -13.54 23.93 -11.49
CA GLY A 213 -14.39 23.93 -12.67
C GLY A 213 -15.89 24.08 -12.35
N GLY A 214 -16.27 24.25 -11.08
CA GLY A 214 -17.65 24.53 -10.67
C GLY A 214 -18.53 23.29 -10.53
N ARG A 215 -17.95 22.09 -10.55
CA ARG A 215 -18.70 20.85 -10.34
C ARG A 215 -19.11 20.74 -8.88
N ILE A 216 -20.41 20.64 -8.63
CA ILE A 216 -20.97 20.31 -7.31
C ILE A 216 -20.79 18.81 -7.06
N LEU A 217 -20.42 18.45 -5.83
CA LEU A 217 -20.09 17.08 -5.38
C LEU A 217 -21.06 16.53 -4.34
N ASN A 218 -22.21 17.18 -4.14
CA ASN A 218 -23.23 16.76 -3.19
C ASN A 218 -23.92 15.44 -3.58
N ASP A 219 -23.75 15.01 -4.83
CA ASP A 219 -24.33 13.78 -5.38
C ASP A 219 -23.49 12.52 -5.10
N LEU A 220 -22.38 12.64 -4.35
CA LEU A 220 -21.57 11.51 -3.93
C LEU A 220 -22.28 10.70 -2.83
N ASP A 221 -22.24 9.38 -2.93
CA ASP A 221 -22.74 8.50 -1.87
C ASP A 221 -21.71 8.35 -0.75
N ALA A 222 -20.43 8.34 -1.11
CA ALA A 222 -19.33 8.21 -0.16
C ALA A 222 -18.06 8.98 -0.54
N VAL A 223 -17.25 9.27 0.47
CA VAL A 223 -15.90 9.83 0.34
C VAL A 223 -14.90 9.01 1.15
N ILE A 224 -13.72 8.78 0.58
CA ILE A 224 -12.58 8.12 1.24
C ILE A 224 -11.48 9.17 1.46
N PRO A 225 -11.34 9.75 2.67
CA PRO A 225 -10.31 10.74 2.93
C PRO A 225 -8.93 10.10 3.11
N ARG A 226 -8.01 10.43 2.21
CA ARG A 226 -6.58 10.06 2.27
C ARG A 226 -5.73 11.30 2.53
N ILE A 227 -6.01 11.94 3.66
CA ILE A 227 -5.46 13.25 4.03
C ILE A 227 -4.03 13.13 4.56
N ARG A 228 -3.11 13.85 3.91
CA ARG A 228 -1.72 14.01 4.38
C ARG A 228 -1.68 14.94 5.60
N PRO A 229 -0.74 14.78 6.55
CA PRO A 229 -0.84 15.52 7.79
C PRO A 229 -0.70 17.05 7.66
N SER A 230 0.04 17.55 6.65
CA SER A 230 0.11 18.98 6.34
C SER A 230 -1.20 19.60 5.86
N MET A 231 -2.20 18.77 5.52
CA MET A 231 -3.52 19.17 5.06
C MET A 231 -4.62 18.75 6.04
N THR A 232 -4.29 18.35 7.27
CA THR A 232 -5.26 17.78 8.23
C THR A 232 -6.42 18.73 8.47
N PHE A 233 -6.15 20.01 8.76
CA PHE A 233 -7.19 21.00 9.03
C PHE A 233 -8.20 21.11 7.88
N TYR A 234 -7.72 21.45 6.68
CA TYR A 234 -8.59 21.68 5.52
C TYR A 234 -9.24 20.39 5.01
N GLY A 235 -8.50 19.28 5.00
CA GLY A 235 -9.02 17.97 4.62
C GLY A 235 -10.15 17.52 5.55
N CYS A 236 -10.00 17.65 6.86
CA CYS A 236 -11.05 17.29 7.81
C CYS A 236 -12.23 18.26 7.75
N ALA A 237 -12.01 19.55 7.42
CA ALA A 237 -13.10 20.49 7.18
C ALA A 237 -13.96 20.07 5.97
N LEU A 238 -13.34 19.67 4.87
CA LEU A 238 -14.05 19.11 3.70
C LEU A 238 -14.79 17.83 4.04
N THR A 239 -14.12 16.87 4.70
CA THR A 239 -14.76 15.62 5.13
C THR A 239 -15.97 15.88 6.01
N ARG A 240 -15.87 16.80 6.97
CA ARG A 240 -16.99 17.17 7.85
C ARG A 240 -18.13 17.84 7.10
N HIS A 241 -17.83 18.60 6.05
CA HIS A 241 -18.87 19.18 5.22
C HIS A 241 -19.58 18.12 4.37
N PHE A 242 -18.85 17.16 3.81
CA PHE A 242 -19.46 15.97 3.18
C PHE A 242 -20.37 15.21 4.15
N GLU A 243 -19.92 14.99 5.40
CA GLU A 243 -20.73 14.35 6.44
C GLU A 243 -22.03 15.12 6.71
N SER A 244 -21.98 16.45 6.75
CA SER A 244 -23.19 17.29 6.94
C SER A 244 -24.18 17.21 5.78
N LEU A 245 -23.72 16.80 4.59
CA LEU A 245 -24.55 16.56 3.40
C LEU A 245 -25.12 15.14 3.35
N GLY A 246 -24.85 14.31 4.35
CA GLY A 246 -25.25 12.89 4.36
C GLY A 246 -24.34 11.97 3.56
N VAL A 247 -23.23 12.48 3.01
CA VAL A 247 -22.23 11.68 2.30
C VAL A 247 -21.43 10.86 3.31
N MET A 248 -21.34 9.55 3.11
CA MET A 248 -20.62 8.66 4.02
C MET A 248 -19.10 8.90 3.94
N ALA A 249 -18.41 9.07 5.07
CA ALA A 249 -16.96 9.20 5.11
C ALA A 249 -16.24 7.95 5.67
N LEU A 250 -15.20 7.47 4.96
CA LEU A 250 -14.35 6.34 5.38
C LEU A 250 -12.86 6.75 5.45
N ASN A 251 -12.31 7.21 6.57
CA ASN A 251 -12.91 7.43 7.89
C ASN A 251 -13.60 8.80 8.02
N ASN A 252 -14.33 8.98 9.13
CA ASN A 252 -14.95 10.26 9.48
C ASN A 252 -13.94 11.32 9.95
N SER A 253 -14.34 12.60 9.89
CA SER A 253 -13.50 13.76 10.17
C SER A 253 -13.00 13.81 11.61
N GLU A 254 -13.83 13.41 12.57
CA GLU A 254 -13.51 13.36 14.00
C GLU A 254 -12.41 12.34 14.28
N ALA A 255 -12.57 11.09 13.85
CA ALA A 255 -11.60 10.03 14.06
C ALA A 255 -10.26 10.33 13.38
N ILE A 256 -10.28 10.95 12.20
CA ILE A 256 -9.06 11.41 11.52
C ILE A 256 -8.35 12.46 12.39
N THR A 257 -9.08 13.46 12.89
CA THR A 257 -8.51 14.53 13.72
C THR A 257 -7.90 13.97 15.00
N GLN A 258 -8.64 13.12 15.72
CA GLN A 258 -8.17 12.47 16.95
C GLN A 258 -6.93 11.60 16.72
N SER A 259 -6.87 10.86 15.61
CA SER A 259 -5.69 10.02 15.28
C SER A 259 -4.44 10.82 14.91
N ARG A 260 -4.59 12.08 14.50
CA ARG A 260 -3.47 12.95 14.08
C ARG A 260 -2.82 13.64 15.28
N ASP A 261 -3.61 13.93 16.30
CA ASP A 261 -3.10 14.40 17.58
C ASP A 261 -2.60 13.21 18.40
N LYS A 262 -1.28 13.01 18.39
CA LYS A 262 -0.64 11.89 19.10
C LYS A 262 -0.83 11.99 20.62
N LEU A 263 -0.84 13.20 21.18
CA LEU A 263 -1.02 13.36 22.62
C LEU A 263 -2.45 12.99 23.01
N PHE A 264 -3.44 13.56 22.32
CA PHE A 264 -4.84 13.21 22.53
C PHE A 264 -5.08 11.72 22.32
N SER A 265 -4.53 11.14 21.24
CA SER A 265 -4.62 9.71 20.96
C SER A 265 -4.09 8.88 22.14
N LEU A 266 -2.88 9.14 22.63
CA LEU A 266 -2.32 8.42 23.78
C LEU A 266 -3.16 8.58 25.06
N GLN A 267 -3.66 9.79 25.34
CA GLN A 267 -4.55 10.03 26.49
C GLN A 267 -5.87 9.26 26.37
N LEU A 268 -6.46 9.22 25.17
CA LEU A 268 -7.69 8.48 24.91
C LEU A 268 -7.48 6.97 25.05
N LEU A 269 -6.34 6.45 24.59
CA LEU A 269 -5.97 5.04 24.73
C LEU A 269 -5.75 4.67 26.20
N GLN A 270 -5.02 5.50 26.94
CA GLN A 270 -4.77 5.33 28.37
C GLN A 270 -6.09 5.36 29.17
N LYS A 271 -6.98 6.32 28.90
CA LYS A 271 -8.33 6.39 29.51
C LYS A 271 -9.16 5.12 29.28
N ASN A 272 -8.92 4.41 28.18
CA ASN A 272 -9.64 3.18 27.84
C ASN A 272 -8.91 1.89 28.26
N ASN A 273 -7.87 1.98 29.10
CA ASN A 273 -7.08 0.84 29.56
C ASN A 273 -6.53 0.02 28.38
N LEU A 274 -5.84 0.69 27.46
CA LEU A 274 -5.06 0.08 26.41
C LEU A 274 -3.59 0.19 26.77
N ASP A 275 -2.86 -0.91 26.65
CA ASP A 275 -1.45 -0.97 26.99
C ASP A 275 -0.64 -0.18 25.96
N ILE A 276 0.03 0.88 26.43
CA ILE A 276 0.91 1.75 25.66
C ILE A 276 2.27 1.81 26.37
N PRO A 277 3.37 2.11 25.65
CA PRO A 277 4.63 2.38 26.32
C PRO A 277 4.52 3.61 27.23
N THR A 278 5.17 3.54 28.38
CA THR A 278 5.30 4.63 29.34
C THR A 278 5.79 5.88 28.62
N SER A 279 4.99 6.94 28.67
CA SER A 279 5.21 8.15 27.88
C SER A 279 5.04 9.40 28.74
N GLY A 280 6.03 10.28 28.71
CA GLY A 280 6.01 11.61 29.30
C GLY A 280 5.83 12.68 28.22
N PHE A 281 5.03 13.70 28.51
CA PHE A 281 4.79 14.82 27.60
C PHE A 281 5.25 16.14 28.23
N ALA A 282 5.91 16.99 27.44
CA ALA A 282 6.28 18.32 27.89
C ALA A 282 6.26 19.33 26.74
N ASN A 283 5.93 20.59 27.07
CA ASN A 283 5.99 21.72 26.13
C ASN A 283 7.32 22.49 26.27
N SER A 284 7.73 22.77 27.50
CA SER A 284 9.05 23.34 27.83
C SER A 284 9.35 23.01 29.30
N PRO A 285 9.82 21.78 29.60
CA PRO A 285 10.09 21.41 30.98
C PRO A 285 11.30 22.23 31.46
N ALA A 286 11.22 22.89 32.62
CA ALA A 286 12.43 23.43 33.25
C ALA A 286 13.36 22.26 33.67
N ASP A 287 12.76 21.17 34.15
CA ASP A 287 13.45 19.97 34.61
C ASP A 287 13.41 18.83 33.58
N THR A 288 14.39 18.82 32.67
CA THR A 288 14.60 17.70 31.72
C THR A 288 14.86 16.38 32.44
N THR A 289 15.55 16.45 33.58
CA THR A 289 15.94 15.31 34.41
C THR A 289 14.71 14.55 34.91
N ASP A 290 13.73 15.25 35.45
CA ASP A 290 12.47 14.66 35.93
C ASP A 290 11.68 14.00 34.79
N LEU A 291 11.62 14.64 33.61
CA LEU A 291 10.97 14.05 32.43
C LEU A 291 11.60 12.73 31.97
N ILE A 292 12.92 12.61 32.09
CA ILE A 292 13.63 11.35 31.77
C ILE A 292 13.31 10.28 32.82
N ASP A 293 13.25 10.66 34.10
CA ASP A 293 12.96 9.72 35.19
C ASP A 293 11.51 9.23 35.16
N MET A 294 10.56 10.07 34.73
CA MET A 294 9.15 9.70 34.53
C MET A 294 8.94 8.51 33.58
N VAL A 295 9.86 8.29 32.63
CA VAL A 295 9.78 7.17 31.67
C VAL A 295 10.72 6.01 32.01
N GLY A 296 11.37 6.05 33.18
CA GLY A 296 12.29 5.00 33.63
C GLY A 296 13.75 5.19 33.20
N GLY A 297 14.14 6.36 32.70
CA GLY A 297 15.52 6.66 32.31
C GLY A 297 15.87 6.27 30.87
N ALA A 298 17.17 6.32 30.55
CA ALA A 298 17.69 5.92 29.24
C ALA A 298 17.99 4.40 29.19
N PRO A 299 17.89 3.74 28.02
CA PRO A 299 17.57 4.31 26.70
C PRO A 299 16.10 4.71 26.55
N LEU A 300 15.84 5.81 25.84
CA LEU A 300 14.49 6.34 25.63
C LEU A 300 14.31 6.92 24.22
N ILE A 301 13.05 7.06 23.81
CA ILE A 301 12.67 7.67 22.55
C ILE A 301 12.19 9.11 22.79
N VAL A 302 12.71 10.07 22.02
CA VAL A 302 12.19 11.44 21.96
C VAL A 302 11.48 11.62 20.62
N LYS A 303 10.20 12.00 20.65
CA LYS A 303 9.37 12.26 19.48
C LYS A 303 8.91 13.70 19.46
N LEU A 304 9.11 14.38 18.34
CA LEU A 304 8.41 15.63 18.03
C LEU A 304 6.96 15.33 17.66
N LEU A 305 6.03 16.07 18.27
CA LEU A 305 4.62 15.97 17.91
C LEU A 305 4.32 16.61 16.56
N GLU A 306 5.12 17.62 16.18
CA GLU A 306 5.06 18.28 14.89
C GLU A 306 5.92 17.53 13.87
N GLY A 307 5.27 16.86 12.89
CA GLY A 307 5.96 16.16 11.81
C GLY A 307 5.28 14.86 11.36
N THR A 308 5.75 14.30 10.24
CA THR A 308 5.20 13.08 9.62
C THR A 308 6.32 12.12 9.23
N GLN A 309 6.03 10.81 9.17
CA GLN A 309 6.95 9.78 8.65
C GLN A 309 8.27 9.61 9.43
N GLY A 310 8.23 9.64 10.77
CA GLY A 310 9.39 9.32 11.61
C GLY A 310 10.53 10.37 11.62
N LYS A 311 10.39 11.47 10.86
CA LYS A 311 11.23 12.66 11.02
C LYS A 311 10.88 13.29 12.37
N GLY A 312 11.87 13.35 13.26
CA GLY A 312 11.67 13.80 14.64
C GLY A 312 11.47 12.70 15.67
N VAL A 313 11.75 11.42 15.34
CA VAL A 313 11.87 10.33 16.32
C VAL A 313 13.35 9.99 16.50
N VAL A 314 13.87 10.17 17.72
CA VAL A 314 15.28 9.99 18.06
C VAL A 314 15.39 8.99 19.21
N LEU A 315 16.29 8.02 19.07
CA LEU A 315 16.72 7.16 20.17
C LEU A 315 17.85 7.84 20.92
N ALA A 316 17.66 8.07 22.22
CA ALA A 316 18.71 8.54 23.11
C ALA A 316 19.17 7.37 23.99
N GLU A 317 20.35 6.82 23.69
CA GLU A 317 20.89 5.65 24.39
C GLU A 317 21.37 5.96 25.82
N THR A 318 21.71 7.22 26.08
CA THR A 318 22.21 7.67 27.39
C THR A 318 21.41 8.86 27.89
N ARG A 319 21.42 9.06 29.21
CA ARG A 319 20.78 10.22 29.85
C ARG A 319 21.28 11.55 29.28
N LYS A 320 22.60 11.69 29.10
CA LYS A 320 23.22 12.90 28.51
C LYS A 320 22.77 13.16 27.07
N ALA A 321 22.63 12.09 26.27
CA ALA A 321 22.09 12.21 24.92
C ALA A 321 20.62 12.65 24.94
N ALA A 322 19.80 12.10 25.85
CA ALA A 322 18.40 12.50 26.00
C ALA A 322 18.29 13.96 26.42
N GLU A 323 19.08 14.39 27.40
CA GLU A 323 19.13 15.79 27.84
C GLU A 323 19.49 16.75 26.70
N SER A 324 20.49 16.37 25.90
CA SER A 324 20.94 17.16 24.76
C SER A 324 19.86 17.29 23.68
N VAL A 325 19.18 16.19 23.33
CA VAL A 325 18.10 16.19 22.33
C VAL A 325 16.89 16.98 22.83
N ILE A 326 16.49 16.78 24.08
CA ILE A 326 15.36 17.50 24.68
C ILE A 326 15.66 19.00 24.73
N ASN A 327 16.85 19.42 25.16
CA ASN A 327 17.24 20.82 25.21
C ASN A 327 17.33 21.45 23.80
N ALA A 328 17.80 20.70 22.81
CA ALA A 328 17.80 21.14 21.41
C ALA A 328 16.37 21.34 20.87
N PHE A 329 15.39 20.51 21.28
CA PHE A 329 13.99 20.70 20.88
C PHE A 329 13.28 21.82 21.64
N LYS A 330 13.65 22.09 22.90
CA LYS A 330 13.15 23.25 23.65
C LYS A 330 13.49 24.56 22.98
N SER A 331 14.71 24.72 22.44
CA SER A 331 15.10 25.97 21.76
C SER A 331 14.27 26.24 20.51
N LEU A 332 13.69 25.20 19.92
CA LEU A 332 12.76 25.27 18.80
C LEU A 332 11.31 25.53 19.22
N LYS A 333 11.03 25.64 20.54
CA LYS A 333 9.68 25.78 21.12
C LYS A 333 8.69 24.70 20.66
N ALA A 334 9.20 23.49 20.39
CA ALA A 334 8.41 22.39 19.88
C ALA A 334 7.86 21.51 21.02
N ASN A 335 6.63 21.03 20.85
CA ASN A 335 6.04 20.04 21.74
C ASN A 335 6.74 18.68 21.60
N LEU A 336 7.15 18.09 22.72
CA LEU A 336 7.92 16.85 22.74
C LEU A 336 7.26 15.75 23.58
N LEU A 337 7.38 14.53 23.09
CA LEU A 337 6.97 13.30 23.77
C LEU A 337 8.22 12.47 24.03
N VAL A 338 8.44 12.10 25.28
CA VAL A 338 9.48 11.17 25.71
C VAL A 338 8.80 9.83 25.99
N GLN A 339 9.38 8.72 25.57
CA GLN A 339 8.76 7.41 25.67
C GLN A 339 9.80 6.33 26.00
N GLU A 340 9.43 5.33 26.80
CA GLU A 340 10.31 4.19 27.09
C GLU A 340 10.73 3.46 25.80
N PHE A 341 11.99 3.02 25.74
CA PHE A 341 12.49 2.25 24.60
C PHE A 341 12.35 0.74 24.85
N ILE A 342 11.55 0.07 24.03
CA ILE A 342 11.32 -1.38 24.10
C ILE A 342 12.45 -2.12 23.37
N LYS A 343 13.59 -2.30 24.06
CA LYS A 343 14.80 -2.89 23.47
C LYS A 343 14.61 -4.36 23.08
N GLU A 344 13.80 -5.11 23.82
CA GLU A 344 13.54 -6.53 23.59
C GLU A 344 12.79 -6.81 22.27
N ALA A 345 12.17 -5.78 21.67
CA ALA A 345 11.54 -5.91 20.37
C ALA A 345 12.55 -6.02 19.22
N GLN A 346 13.83 -5.75 19.45
CA GLN A 346 14.91 -5.91 18.47
C GLN A 346 14.64 -5.19 17.13
N GLY A 347 14.06 -3.99 17.20
CA GLY A 347 13.73 -3.21 16.00
C GLY A 347 12.60 -3.80 15.15
N LYS A 348 11.72 -4.59 15.77
CA LYS A 348 10.55 -5.17 15.11
C LYS A 348 9.26 -4.58 15.64
N ASP A 349 8.29 -4.43 14.76
CA ASP A 349 6.93 -4.08 15.14
C ASP A 349 5.89 -4.76 14.25
N LEU A 350 4.66 -4.83 14.73
CA LEU A 350 3.54 -5.44 14.05
C LEU A 350 2.65 -4.33 13.50
N ARG A 351 2.34 -4.39 12.21
CA ARG A 351 1.31 -3.57 11.58
C ARG A 351 0.05 -4.41 11.38
N CYS A 352 -0.99 -4.13 12.15
CA CYS A 352 -2.31 -4.72 11.96
C CYS A 352 -3.20 -3.77 11.16
N PHE A 353 -3.76 -4.24 10.06
CA PHE A 353 -4.71 -3.46 9.27
C PHE A 353 -6.13 -3.86 9.65
N VAL A 354 -6.85 -2.93 10.25
CA VAL A 354 -8.20 -3.14 10.78
C VAL A 354 -9.21 -2.49 9.85
N ILE A 355 -10.24 -3.25 9.44
CA ILE A 355 -11.43 -2.75 8.73
C ILE A 355 -12.66 -3.29 9.46
N ASP A 356 -13.60 -2.41 9.80
CA ASP A 356 -14.87 -2.77 10.47
C ASP A 356 -14.69 -3.65 11.72
N GLY A 357 -13.67 -3.32 12.53
CA GLY A 357 -13.36 -4.06 13.77
C GLY A 357 -12.78 -5.46 13.54
N LYS A 358 -12.28 -5.76 12.33
CA LYS A 358 -11.59 -7.02 12.01
C LYS A 358 -10.20 -6.74 11.46
N ILE A 359 -9.21 -7.55 11.84
CA ILE A 359 -7.89 -7.51 11.21
C ILE A 359 -7.99 -8.23 9.88
N VAL A 360 -7.84 -7.49 8.78
CA VAL A 360 -7.89 -8.04 7.42
C VAL A 360 -6.52 -8.50 6.94
N ALA A 361 -5.45 -7.91 7.46
CA ALA A 361 -4.07 -8.26 7.13
C ALA A 361 -3.13 -7.82 8.26
N SER A 362 -2.03 -8.54 8.45
CA SER A 362 -0.99 -8.21 9.42
C SER A 362 0.40 -8.53 8.87
N ILE A 363 1.36 -7.65 9.15
CA ILE A 363 2.78 -7.84 8.79
C ILE A 363 3.65 -7.53 10.00
N GLU A 364 4.77 -8.24 10.14
CA GLU A 364 5.87 -7.84 11.01
C GLU A 364 6.84 -7.04 10.16
N ARG A 365 7.20 -5.84 10.61
CA ARG A 365 8.23 -5.03 9.99
C ARG A 365 9.50 -5.16 10.82
N THR A 366 10.63 -5.28 10.13
CA THR A 366 11.96 -5.34 10.76
C THR A 366 12.79 -4.16 10.28
N ALA A 367 13.41 -3.42 11.21
CA ALA A 367 14.30 -2.33 10.91
C ALA A 367 15.57 -2.80 10.16
N ALA A 368 16.15 -1.91 9.37
CA ALA A 368 17.44 -2.17 8.72
C ALA A 368 18.57 -2.27 9.77
N PRO A 369 19.70 -2.94 9.45
CA PRO A 369 20.85 -2.98 10.36
C PRO A 369 21.29 -1.58 10.80
N GLY A 370 21.40 -1.35 12.11
CA GLY A 370 21.74 -0.04 12.69
C GLY A 370 20.58 0.95 12.83
N GLU A 371 19.36 0.56 12.45
CA GLU A 371 18.14 1.34 12.60
C GLU A 371 17.21 0.68 13.63
N PHE A 372 16.50 1.48 14.43
CA PHE A 372 15.51 0.97 15.40
C PHE A 372 14.07 1.11 14.90
N ARG A 373 13.86 1.94 13.87
CA ARG A 373 12.55 2.17 13.25
C ARG A 373 12.31 1.15 12.14
N ALA A 374 11.27 0.35 12.30
CA ALA A 374 10.89 -0.68 11.33
C ALA A 374 10.10 -0.15 10.11
N ASN A 375 10.18 1.14 9.81
CA ASN A 375 9.43 1.72 8.69
C ASN A 375 9.97 1.20 7.34
N ILE A 376 9.09 0.66 6.50
CA ILE A 376 9.45 0.14 5.16
C ILE A 376 10.09 1.25 4.29
N HIS A 377 9.59 2.49 4.38
CA HIS A 377 10.16 3.63 3.66
C HIS A 377 11.60 4.01 4.09
N GLN A 378 12.09 3.48 5.22
CA GLN A 378 13.45 3.68 5.72
C GLN A 378 14.35 2.46 5.48
N GLY A 379 13.95 1.55 4.57
CA GLY A 379 14.72 0.35 4.23
C GLY A 379 14.41 -0.86 5.11
N GLY A 380 13.37 -0.78 5.96
CA GLY A 380 12.88 -1.94 6.70
C GLY A 380 12.25 -2.99 5.80
N THR A 381 12.32 -4.26 6.21
CA THR A 381 11.67 -5.39 5.52
C THR A 381 10.32 -5.70 6.14
N ALA A 382 9.42 -6.34 5.38
CA ALA A 382 8.12 -6.78 5.87
C ALA A 382 7.94 -8.28 5.61
N SER A 383 7.43 -9.00 6.60
CA SER A 383 7.08 -10.42 6.50
C SER A 383 5.65 -10.65 6.99
N ILE A 384 5.03 -11.72 6.51
CA ILE A 384 3.70 -12.14 6.99
C ILE A 384 3.85 -12.59 8.44
N VAL A 385 2.92 -12.16 9.30
CA VAL A 385 2.89 -12.56 10.71
C VAL A 385 1.48 -12.97 11.12
N GLN A 386 1.40 -14.03 11.91
CA GLN A 386 0.18 -14.41 12.61
C GLN A 386 0.14 -13.67 13.95
N VAL A 387 -0.91 -12.87 14.14
CA VAL A 387 -1.13 -12.12 15.39
C VAL A 387 -1.73 -13.02 16.48
N THR A 388 -1.31 -12.81 17.72
CA THR A 388 -1.84 -13.52 18.88
C THR A 388 -3.26 -13.03 19.24
N PRO A 389 -4.02 -13.78 20.06
CA PRO A 389 -5.33 -13.33 20.54
C PRO A 389 -5.27 -12.00 21.30
N GLU A 390 -4.20 -11.76 22.07
CA GLU A 390 -3.98 -10.52 22.82
C GLU A 390 -3.69 -9.35 21.89
N GLU A 391 -2.80 -9.53 20.91
CA GLU A 391 -2.51 -8.53 19.88
C GLU A 391 -3.75 -8.18 19.06
N LYS A 392 -4.54 -9.19 18.70
CA LYS A 392 -5.81 -9.00 17.98
C LYS A 392 -6.80 -8.19 18.80
N LYS A 393 -6.98 -8.53 20.08
CA LYS A 393 -7.87 -7.81 21.00
C LYS A 393 -7.40 -6.36 21.16
N LEU A 394 -6.10 -6.13 21.33
CA LEU A 394 -5.51 -4.80 21.45
C LEU A 394 -5.77 -3.97 20.20
N ALA A 395 -5.46 -4.50 19.00
CA ALA A 395 -5.64 -3.77 17.74
C ALA A 395 -7.09 -3.39 17.44
N ILE A 396 -8.03 -4.33 17.64
CA ILE A 396 -9.46 -4.07 17.40
C ILE A 396 -10.00 -3.05 18.41
N LYS A 397 -9.65 -3.19 19.70
CA LYS A 397 -10.08 -2.26 20.75
C LYS A 397 -9.49 -0.86 20.51
N ALA A 398 -8.25 -0.76 20.06
CA ALA A 398 -7.58 0.48 19.70
C ALA A 398 -8.31 1.22 18.55
N ALA A 399 -8.57 0.53 17.43
CA ALA A 399 -9.30 1.11 16.29
C ALA A 399 -10.72 1.57 16.69
N LYS A 400 -11.43 0.75 17.48
CA LYS A 400 -12.76 1.08 17.99
C LYS A 400 -12.74 2.30 18.91
N THR A 401 -11.75 2.39 19.81
CA THR A 401 -11.59 3.51 20.76
C THR A 401 -11.41 4.84 20.03
N MET A 402 -10.68 4.83 18.90
CA MET A 402 -10.47 6.02 18.06
C MET A 402 -11.62 6.29 17.08
N GLY A 403 -12.68 5.48 17.07
CA GLY A 403 -13.76 5.60 16.09
C GLY A 403 -13.35 5.34 14.64
N LEU A 404 -12.20 4.69 14.40
CA LEU A 404 -11.68 4.42 13.07
C LEU A 404 -12.28 3.13 12.50
N GLN A 405 -12.91 3.24 11.35
CA GLN A 405 -13.40 2.09 10.57
C GLN A 405 -12.25 1.40 9.84
N VAL A 406 -11.34 2.19 9.25
CA VAL A 406 -10.11 1.72 8.62
C VAL A 406 -8.92 2.24 9.41
N ALA A 407 -8.09 1.37 9.97
CA ALA A 407 -6.94 1.78 10.75
C ALA A 407 -5.71 0.90 10.48
N GLY A 408 -4.54 1.52 10.45
CA GLY A 408 -3.27 0.81 10.64
C GLY A 408 -2.86 0.93 12.10
N VAL A 409 -2.77 -0.18 12.81
CA VAL A 409 -2.44 -0.24 14.23
C VAL A 409 -1.04 -0.83 14.39
N ASP A 410 -0.14 -0.06 14.97
CA ASP A 410 1.27 -0.43 15.17
C ASP A 410 1.45 -0.92 16.60
N ILE A 411 1.89 -2.17 16.76
CA ILE A 411 2.06 -2.85 18.05
C ILE A 411 3.51 -3.30 18.18
N ILE A 412 4.08 -3.15 19.37
CA ILE A 412 5.39 -3.69 19.71
C ILE A 412 5.23 -4.80 20.75
N ARG A 413 5.98 -5.90 20.56
CA ARG A 413 6.03 -6.98 21.54
C ARG A 413 7.03 -6.60 22.63
N SER A 414 6.59 -6.64 23.88
CA SER A 414 7.44 -6.37 25.05
C SER A 414 7.36 -7.52 26.06
N SER A 415 8.27 -7.50 27.03
CA SER A 415 8.21 -8.38 28.20
C SER A 415 6.94 -8.23 29.05
N LYS A 416 6.26 -7.07 28.94
CA LYS A 416 4.99 -6.76 29.63
C LYS A 416 3.75 -7.19 28.83
N GLY A 417 3.93 -7.77 27.64
CA GLY A 417 2.85 -8.04 26.67
C GLY A 417 2.89 -7.10 25.46
N PRO A 418 1.89 -7.16 24.56
CA PRO A 418 1.82 -6.29 23.39
C PRO A 418 1.49 -4.85 23.80
N LEU A 419 2.28 -3.88 23.33
CA LEU A 419 2.07 -2.46 23.59
C LEU A 419 1.72 -1.72 22.29
N LEU A 420 0.76 -0.82 22.34
CA LEU A 420 0.31 -0.03 21.22
C LEU A 420 1.22 1.19 21.00
N LEU A 421 1.86 1.27 19.82
CA LEU A 421 2.76 2.36 19.46
C LEU A 421 2.04 3.55 18.81
N GLU A 422 1.20 3.27 17.81
CA GLU A 422 0.56 4.29 16.98
C GLU A 422 -0.71 3.74 16.31
N ILE A 423 -1.69 4.61 16.06
CA ILE A 423 -2.87 4.30 15.24
C ILE A 423 -2.95 5.30 14.09
N ASN A 424 -3.02 4.78 12.88
CA ASN A 424 -3.05 5.56 11.65
C ASN A 424 -4.42 5.49 10.98
N SER A 425 -5.05 6.66 10.78
CA SER A 425 -6.32 6.80 10.05
C SER A 425 -6.22 6.71 8.52
N SER A 426 -5.01 6.80 7.97
CA SER A 426 -4.75 6.73 6.52
C SER A 426 -3.55 5.82 6.24
N PRO A 427 -3.64 4.52 6.60
CA PRO A 427 -2.52 3.58 6.48
C PRO A 427 -2.17 3.33 5.00
N GLY A 428 -0.89 3.24 4.67
CA GLY A 428 -0.45 2.84 3.33
C GLY A 428 -0.82 1.40 3.00
N LEU A 429 -1.17 1.14 1.73
CA LEU A 429 -1.57 -0.19 1.25
C LEU A 429 -0.43 -0.99 0.62
N GLU A 430 0.60 -0.31 0.08
CA GLU A 430 1.64 -0.94 -0.73
C GLU A 430 2.38 -2.04 0.02
N GLY A 431 3.00 -1.73 1.16
CA GLY A 431 3.77 -2.71 1.91
C GLY A 431 2.95 -3.90 2.41
N ILE A 432 1.68 -3.68 2.74
CA ILE A 432 0.82 -4.74 3.29
C ILE A 432 0.21 -5.62 2.20
N GLU A 433 -0.31 -5.05 1.11
CA GLU A 433 -0.77 -5.84 -0.03
C GLU A 433 0.40 -6.58 -0.68
N ALA A 434 1.58 -5.96 -0.72
CA ALA A 434 2.80 -6.57 -1.25
C ALA A 434 3.21 -7.83 -0.49
N ALA A 435 3.23 -7.76 0.84
CA ALA A 435 3.67 -8.85 1.70
C ALA A 435 2.62 -9.95 1.84
N THR A 436 1.33 -9.59 1.90
CA THR A 436 0.25 -10.54 2.21
C THR A 436 -0.48 -11.07 0.98
N GLY A 437 -0.43 -10.37 -0.15
CA GLY A 437 -1.23 -10.66 -1.35
C GLY A 437 -2.74 -10.38 -1.17
N ILE A 438 -3.17 -9.89 0.00
CA ILE A 438 -4.58 -9.60 0.31
C ILE A 438 -4.99 -8.29 -0.36
N ASP A 439 -6.19 -8.27 -0.96
CA ASP A 439 -6.78 -7.06 -1.53
C ASP A 439 -7.46 -6.21 -0.45
N VAL A 440 -6.65 -5.37 0.20
CA VAL A 440 -7.10 -4.47 1.26
C VAL A 440 -7.94 -3.33 0.69
N ALA A 441 -7.59 -2.83 -0.50
CA ALA A 441 -8.40 -1.80 -1.18
C ALA A 441 -9.83 -2.28 -1.47
N ALA A 442 -10.00 -3.51 -1.96
CA ALA A 442 -11.33 -4.11 -2.18
C ALA A 442 -12.10 -4.25 -0.86
N SER A 443 -11.42 -4.60 0.23
CA SER A 443 -12.03 -4.69 1.56
C SER A 443 -12.51 -3.32 2.07
N MET A 444 -11.82 -2.23 1.71
CA MET A 444 -12.28 -0.86 2.02
C MET A 444 -13.56 -0.51 1.24
N ILE A 445 -13.67 -0.91 -0.02
CA ILE A 445 -14.87 -0.66 -0.83
C ILE A 445 -16.05 -1.50 -0.32
N ASP A 446 -15.82 -2.77 0.01
CA ASP A 446 -16.83 -3.66 0.63
C ASP A 446 -17.39 -3.08 1.95
N SER A 447 -16.56 -2.39 2.75
CA SER A 447 -17.01 -1.65 3.93
C SER A 447 -18.02 -0.53 3.59
N ILE A 448 -17.77 0.21 2.51
CA ILE A 448 -18.65 1.28 2.02
C ILE A 448 -19.99 0.69 1.56
N GLU A 449 -19.95 -0.34 0.71
CA GLU A 449 -21.14 -1.01 0.20
C GLU A 449 -22.04 -1.51 1.34
N LYS A 450 -21.45 -2.20 2.32
CA LYS A 450 -22.19 -2.72 3.49
C LYS A 450 -22.87 -1.62 4.29
N LYS A 451 -22.19 -0.49 4.49
CA LYS A 451 -22.72 0.64 5.26
C LYS A 451 -23.82 1.40 4.54
N LEU A 452 -23.74 1.48 3.21
CA LEU A 452 -24.78 2.08 2.38
C LEU A 452 -25.87 1.08 1.98
N GLY A 453 -25.77 -0.19 2.42
CA GLY A 453 -26.73 -1.23 2.09
C GLY A 453 -26.76 -1.61 0.60
N TRP A 454 -25.70 -1.27 -0.14
CA TRP A 454 -25.60 -1.55 -1.57
C TRP A 454 -25.40 -3.05 -1.80
N LYS A 455 -26.15 -3.60 -2.75
CA LYS A 455 -26.06 -5.00 -3.19
C LYS A 455 -25.87 -5.01 -4.70
N LYS A 456 -24.95 -5.83 -5.16
CA LYS A 456 -24.60 -5.99 -6.58
C LYS A 456 -25.71 -6.68 -7.36
#